data_AF-A0A955AXW0-F1
#
_entry.id   AF-A0A955AXW0-F1
#
_cell.length_a   1.000
_cell.length_b   1.000
_cell.length_c   1.000
_cell.angle_alpha   90.00
_cell.angle_beta   90.00
_cell.angle_gamma   90.00
#
_symmetry.space_group_name_H-M   'P 1'
#
loop_
_entity.id
_entity.type
_entity.pdbx_description
1 polymer ?
#
loop_
_entity_poly.entity_id
_entity_poly.type
_entity_poly.pdbx_seq_one_letter_code
_entity_poly.pdbx_strand_id
1 'polypeptide(L)' 'MTDGRWNRGRQPKVVAAEARNLGIVIHTITFLPTTDQAGMQEVANITGGRHFHADDEAGLIEAFRELAMTLPIVLTE' A
#
# COMPACT_ATOMS: atom_id res chain seq x y z
N MET A 1 -3.69 2.14 -3.84
CA MET A 1 -3.23 3.52 -4.13
C MET A 1 -4.24 4.50 -3.56
N THR A 2 -3.79 5.57 -2.88
CA THR A 2 -4.65 6.57 -2.22
C THR A 2 -3.85 7.84 -1.94
N ASP A 3 -4.51 8.94 -1.56
CA ASP A 3 -3.90 10.14 -0.99
C ASP A 3 -3.56 10.00 0.52
N GLY A 4 -3.88 8.84 1.11
CA GLY A 4 -3.59 8.50 2.51
C GLY A 4 -4.56 9.12 3.52
N ARG A 5 -5.42 10.05 3.10
CA ARG A 5 -6.32 10.77 4.01
C ARG A 5 -7.60 9.98 4.24
N TRP A 6 -7.68 9.31 5.38
CA TRP A 6 -8.93 8.71 5.82
C TRP A 6 -9.88 9.77 6.39
N ASN A 7 -11.09 9.86 5.84
CA ASN A 7 -12.11 10.81 6.29
C ASN A 7 -13.52 10.20 6.45
N ARG A 8 -13.74 8.95 6.00
CA ARG A 8 -15.04 8.25 6.05
C ARG A 8 -14.85 6.74 6.10
N GLY A 9 -15.88 6.04 6.58
CA GLY A 9 -15.94 4.58 6.61
C GLY A 9 -15.10 3.98 7.74
N ARG A 10 -14.76 2.69 7.61
CA ARG A 10 -13.98 1.97 8.63
C ARG A 10 -12.54 2.46 8.64
N GLN A 11 -11.94 2.57 9.82
CA GLN A 11 -10.57 3.03 9.97
C GLN A 11 -9.58 2.04 9.31
N PRO A 12 -8.65 2.49 8.44
CA PRO A 12 -7.79 1.61 7.66
C PRO A 12 -6.94 0.66 8.50
N LYS A 13 -6.43 1.11 9.65
CA LYS A 13 -5.61 0.30 10.56
C LYS A 13 -6.38 -0.90 11.14
N VAL A 14 -7.66 -0.70 11.47
CA VAL A 14 -8.53 -1.76 11.98
C VAL A 14 -8.76 -2.82 10.89
N VAL A 15 -9.06 -2.38 9.68
CA VAL A 15 -9.27 -3.28 8.54
C VAL A 15 -7.97 -3.99 8.15
N ALA A 16 -6.81 -3.34 8.26
CA ALA A 16 -5.52 -3.97 8.03
C ALA A 16 -5.23 -5.10 9.03
N ALA A 17 -5.59 -4.93 10.30
CA ALA A 17 -5.43 -5.98 11.30
C ALA A 17 -6.33 -7.19 11.00
N GLU A 18 -7.55 -6.96 10.51
CA GLU A 18 -8.44 -8.03 10.05
C GLU A 18 -7.86 -8.75 8.82
N ALA A 19 -7.36 -8.00 7.83
CA ALA A 19 -6.73 -8.55 6.64
C ALA A 19 -5.53 -9.44 6.99
N ARG A 20 -4.68 -9.01 7.93
CA ARG A 20 -3.58 -9.82 8.46
C ARG A 20 -4.06 -11.15 9.02
N ASN A 21 -5.14 -11.14 9.81
CA ASN A 21 -5.70 -12.37 10.40
C ASN A 21 -6.25 -13.34 9.34
N LEU A 22 -6.55 -12.84 8.13
CA LEU A 22 -6.96 -13.63 6.97
C LEU A 22 -5.77 -14.04 6.07
N GLY A 23 -4.53 -13.72 6.45
CA GLY A 23 -3.34 -13.98 5.64
C GLY A 23 -3.21 -13.09 4.40
N ILE A 24 -3.91 -11.95 4.37
CA ILE A 24 -3.87 -11.00 3.26
C ILE A 24 -2.77 -9.97 3.51
N VAL A 25 -1.83 -9.87 2.57
CA VAL A 25 -0.77 -8.85 2.56
C VAL A 25 -1.26 -7.61 1.81
N ILE A 26 -1.11 -6.43 2.41
CA ILE A 26 -1.49 -5.14 1.82
C ILE A 26 -0.24 -4.33 1.54
N HIS A 27 0.01 -4.04 0.27
CA HIS A 27 0.97 -3.04 -0.16
C HIS A 27 0.26 -1.71 -0.43
N THR A 28 0.89 -0.59 -0.08
CA THR A 28 0.28 0.74 -0.22
C THR A 28 1.16 1.64 -1.09
N ILE A 29 0.52 2.45 -1.92
CA ILE A 29 1.16 3.50 -2.70
C ILE A 29 0.41 4.79 -2.40
N THR A 30 1.11 5.81 -1.88
CA THR A 30 0.57 7.17 -1.78
C THR A 30 0.97 7.97 -3.01
N PHE A 31 0.04 8.79 -3.52
CA PHE A 31 0.26 9.56 -4.73
C PHE A 31 -0.10 11.03 -4.53
N LEU A 32 0.76 11.93 -5.00
CA LEU A 32 0.76 13.40 -4.84
C LEU A 32 1.56 13.92 -3.62
N PRO A 33 2.11 15.15 -3.68
CA PRO A 33 3.02 15.65 -2.64
C PRO A 33 2.42 15.89 -1.25
N THR A 34 1.10 16.10 -1.15
CA THR A 34 0.44 16.51 0.12
C THR A 34 -0.38 15.39 0.76
N THR A 35 0.17 14.17 0.72
CA THR A 35 -0.48 12.94 1.18
C THR A 35 -0.09 12.51 2.58
N ASP A 36 -0.98 11.77 3.26
CA ASP A 36 -0.66 11.13 4.53
C ASP A 36 0.06 9.80 4.29
N GLN A 37 1.38 9.86 4.28
CA GLN A 37 2.25 8.68 4.10
C GLN A 37 2.32 7.83 5.37
N ALA A 38 2.29 8.45 6.55
CA ALA A 38 2.45 7.74 7.82
C ALA A 38 1.31 6.75 8.06
N GLY A 39 0.07 7.15 7.76
CA GLY A 39 -1.09 6.26 7.87
C GLY A 39 -0.97 5.03 6.95
N MET A 40 -0.49 5.22 5.73
CA MET A 40 -0.37 4.14 4.74
C MET A 40 0.86 3.26 4.96
N GLN A 41 1.92 3.81 5.53
CA GLN A 41 3.07 3.04 6.02
C GLN A 41 2.64 2.07 7.12
N GLU A 42 1.83 2.53 8.08
CA GLU A 42 1.36 1.69 9.16
C GLU A 42 0.44 0.57 8.67
N VAL A 43 -0.47 0.86 7.73
CA VAL A 43 -1.32 -0.17 7.09
C VAL A 43 -0.49 -1.27 6.42
N ALA A 44 0.54 -0.88 5.66
CA ALA A 44 1.44 -1.85 5.04
C ALA A 44 2.18 -2.69 6.10
N ASN A 45 2.73 -2.04 7.13
CA ASN A 45 3.47 -2.70 8.21
C ASN A 45 2.60 -3.72 8.96
N ILE A 46 1.32 -3.40 9.23
CA ILE A 46 0.41 -4.31 9.94
C ILE A 46 0.29 -5.66 9.22
N THR A 47 0.25 -5.65 7.89
CA THR A 47 0.06 -6.87 7.08
C THR A 47 1.36 -7.49 6.57
N GLY A 48 2.51 -6.89 6.89
CA GLY A 48 3.82 -7.32 6.38
C GLY A 48 4.08 -6.91 4.91
N GLY A 49 3.29 -5.98 4.37
CA GLY A 49 3.49 -5.42 3.04
C GLY A 49 4.52 -4.29 3.02
N ARG A 50 4.64 -3.64 1.86
CA ARG A 50 5.52 -2.49 1.62
C ARG A 50 4.72 -1.25 1.28
N HIS A 51 5.23 -0.10 1.74
CA HIS A 51 4.72 1.21 1.36
C HIS A 51 5.64 1.86 0.33
N PHE A 52 5.04 2.55 -0.63
CA PHE A 52 5.70 3.37 -1.63
C PHE A 52 5.03 4.75 -1.70
N HIS A 53 5.78 5.73 -2.18
CA HIS A 53 5.29 7.08 -2.40
C HIS A 53 5.69 7.56 -3.79
N ALA A 54 4.79 8.31 -4.44
CA ALA A 54 5.02 8.93 -5.73
C ALA A 54 4.47 10.36 -5.74
N ASP A 55 5.33 11.33 -6.01
CA ASP A 55 4.93 12.73 -6.15
C ASP A 55 4.25 13.02 -7.51
N ASP A 56 4.62 12.25 -8.54
CA ASP A 56 4.23 12.46 -9.94
C ASP A 56 4.09 11.14 -10.73
N GLU A 57 3.69 11.26 -12.00
CA GLU A 57 3.46 10.11 -12.88
C GLU A 57 4.70 9.22 -13.04
N ALA A 58 5.89 9.81 -13.16
CA ALA A 58 7.12 9.07 -13.32
C ALA A 58 7.44 8.25 -12.06
N GLY A 59 7.30 8.86 -10.88
CA GLY A 59 7.43 8.18 -9.60
C GLY A 59 6.38 7.09 -9.41
N LEU A 60 5.16 7.29 -9.92
CA LEU A 60 4.09 6.29 -9.81
C LEU A 60 4.41 5.04 -10.64
N ILE A 61 4.93 5.22 -11.86
CA ILE A 61 5.37 4.11 -12.70
C ILE A 61 6.48 3.32 -12.00
N GLU A 62 7.44 4.00 -11.37
CA GLU A 62 8.52 3.33 -10.65
C GLU A 62 8.01 2.58 -9.41
N ALA A 63 7.12 3.18 -8.63
CA ALA A 63 6.51 2.52 -7.47
C ALA A 63 5.79 1.23 -7.84
N PHE A 64 5.05 1.21 -8.97
CA PHE A 64 4.42 -0.02 -9.46
C PHE A 64 5.43 -1.04 -9.98
N ARG A 65 6.51 -0.60 -10.64
CA ARG A 65 7.59 -1.48 -11.08
C ARG A 65 8.26 -2.17 -9.89
N GLU A 66 8.60 -1.41 -8.85
CA GLU A 66 9.16 -1.96 -7.61
C GLU A 66 8.21 -2.95 -6.93
N LEU A 67 6.92 -2.61 -6.84
CA LEU A 67 5.93 -3.52 -6.29
C LEU A 67 5.87 -4.83 -7.08
N ALA A 68 5.87 -4.76 -8.41
CA ALA A 68 5.85 -5.94 -9.28
C ALA A 68 7.08 -6.85 -9.06
N MET A 69 8.26 -6.28 -8.78
CA MET A 69 9.47 -7.06 -8.47
C MET A 69 9.42 -7.78 -7.12
N THR A 70 8.52 -7.36 -6.21
CA THR A 70 8.39 -7.99 -4.88
C THR A 70 7.37 -9.11 -4.83
N LEU A 71 6.49 -9.20 -5.83
CA LEU A 71 5.46 -10.23 -5.88
C LEU A 71 6.06 -11.51 -6.46
N PRO A 72 5.90 -12.67 -5.79
CA PRO A 72 6.27 -13.95 -6.37
C PRO A 72 5.51 -14.15 -7.67
N ILE A 73 6.23 -14.31 -8.79
CA ILE A 73 5.60 -14.73 -10.04
C ILE A 73 5.27 -16.21 -9.88
N VAL A 74 3.99 -16.52 -9.67
CA VAL A 74 3.49 -17.88 -9.84
C VAL A 74 3.30 -18.09 -11.34
N LEU A 75 4.26 -18.77 -11.99
CA LEU A 75 3.98 -19.37 -13.29
C LEU A 75 2.99 -20.51 -13.05
N THR A 76 1.76 -20.35 -13.50
CA THR A 76 0.82 -21.46 -13.64
C THR A 76 1.07 -22.11 -15.01
N GLU A 77 1.42 -23.40 -15.01
CA GLU A 77 1.56 -24.22 -16.22
C GLU A 77 0.22 -24.48 -16.92
#